data_AF-A0A4Z2ESY8-F1
#
_entry.id   AF-A0A4Z2ESY8-F1
#
_cell.length_a   1.000
_cell.length_b   1.000
_cell.length_c   1.000
_cell.angle_alpha   90.00
_cell.angle_beta   90.00
_cell.angle_gamma   90.00
#
_symmetry.space_group_name_H-M   'P 1'
#
loop_
_entity.id
_entity.type
_entity.pdbx_description
1 polymer ?
#
loop_
_entity_poly.entity_id
_entity_poly.type
_entity_poly.pdbx_seq_one_letter_code
_entity_poly.pdbx_strand_id
1 'polypeptide(L)' 'MNPNINYCTHTDQTEESWWKLILPAMYRITSVSITNRNSAGAERINNAMILIGNCPMNNGNNNPM' A
#
# COMPACT_ATOMS: atom_id res chain seq x y z
N MET A 1 6.18 -17.26 -19.05
CA MET A 1 6.34 -16.40 -17.86
C MET A 1 7.77 -16.55 -17.37
N ASN A 2 8.50 -15.46 -17.14
CA ASN A 2 9.88 -15.49 -16.66
C ASN A 2 9.89 -15.56 -15.12
N PRO A 3 10.46 -16.61 -14.50
CA PRO A 3 10.41 -16.81 -13.05
C PRO A 3 11.25 -15.82 -12.22
N ASN A 4 12.02 -14.92 -12.85
CA ASN A 4 12.99 -14.06 -12.16
C ASN A 4 12.58 -12.58 -12.00
N ILE A 5 11.33 -12.20 -12.31
CA ILE A 5 10.84 -10.83 -12.07
C ILE A 5 9.96 -10.83 -10.81
N ASN A 6 10.39 -10.09 -9.79
CA ASN A 6 9.61 -9.85 -8.59
C ASN A 6 8.69 -8.65 -8.84
N TYR A 7 7.38 -8.89 -9.00
CA TYR A 7 6.40 -7.86 -9.35
C TYR A 7 5.89 -7.05 -8.14
N CYS A 8 6.36 -7.37 -6.94
CA CYS A 8 6.00 -6.67 -5.71
C CYS A 8 6.84 -5.40 -5.53
N THR A 9 6.21 -4.32 -5.06
CA THR A 9 6.93 -3.16 -4.53
C THR A 9 7.64 -3.51 -3.22
N HIS A 10 8.69 -2.77 -2.87
CA HIS A 10 9.44 -2.96 -1.62
C HIS A 10 9.88 -1.59 -1.09
N THR A 11 9.77 -1.38 0.23
CA THR A 11 10.25 -0.19 0.93
C THR A 11 11.46 -0.54 1.78
N ASP A 12 12.31 0.45 2.07
CA ASP A 12 13.35 0.28 3.07
C ASP A 12 12.76 -0.03 4.45
N GLN A 13 13.58 -0.58 5.35
CA GLN A 13 13.15 -0.96 6.68
C GLN A 13 13.04 0.28 7.58
N THR A 14 11.83 0.86 7.63
CA THR A 14 11.49 2.01 8.49
C THR A 14 10.28 1.69 9.36
N GLU A 15 10.15 2.37 10.51
CA GLU A 15 9.02 2.18 11.44
C GLU A 15 7.67 2.54 10.81
N GLU A 16 7.65 3.50 9.90
CA GLU A 16 6.45 3.97 9.21
C GLU A 16 6.58 3.76 7.69
N SER A 17 6.69 2.49 7.27
CA SER A 17 6.67 2.15 5.85
C SER A 17 5.29 2.36 5.24
N TRP A 18 5.19 3.12 4.15
CA TRP A 18 3.93 3.42 3.47
C TRP A 18 4.05 3.33 1.96
N TRP A 19 2.91 3.11 1.31
CA TRP A 19 2.75 3.21 -0.13
C TRP A 19 1.48 4.02 -0.44
N LYS A 20 1.51 4.81 -1.53
CA LYS A 20 0.41 5.70 -1.89
C LYS A 20 0.08 5.61 -3.37
N LEU A 21 -1.22 5.56 -3.66
CA LEU A 21 -1.80 5.79 -4.99
C LEU A 21 -2.45 7.18 -5.03
N ILE A 22 -2.10 7.99 -6.01
CA ILE A 22 -2.81 9.23 -6.32
C ILE A 22 -3.66 8.97 -7.57
N LEU A 23 -4.97 9.07 -7.42
CA LEU A 23 -5.90 9.03 -8.54
C LEU A 23 -6.05 10.43 -9.14
N PRO A 24 -6.30 10.57 -10.45
CA PRO A 24 -6.36 11.89 -11.11
C PRO A 24 -7.58 12.74 -10.73
N ALA A 25 -8.56 12.13 -10.05
CA ALA A 25 -9.79 12.76 -9.61
C ALA A 25 -10.35 12.06 -8.36
N MET A 26 -11.49 12.55 -7.86
CA MET A 26 -12.21 11.90 -6.76
C MET A 26 -13.02 10.72 -7.28
N TYR A 27 -12.83 9.55 -6.65
CA TYR A 27 -13.56 8.33 -6.96
C TYR A 27 -14.23 7.78 -5.71
N ARG A 28 -15.42 7.19 -5.89
CA ARG A 28 -16.04 6.35 -4.85
C ARG A 28 -15.38 4.98 -4.88
N ILE A 29 -14.52 4.70 -3.91
CA ILE A 29 -13.86 3.40 -3.79
C ILE A 29 -14.85 2.39 -3.21
N THR A 30 -15.09 1.30 -3.93
CA THR A 30 -16.01 0.22 -3.52
C THR A 30 -15.28 -1.00 -2.98
N SER A 31 -14.03 -1.21 -3.40
CA SER A 31 -13.20 -2.34 -2.97
C SER A 31 -11.72 -2.01 -3.11
N VAL A 32 -10.91 -2.55 -2.19
CA VAL A 32 -9.45 -2.59 -2.30
C VAL A 32 -9.02 -4.04 -2.24
N SER A 33 -8.14 -4.45 -3.15
CA SER A 33 -7.53 -5.79 -3.16
C SER A 33 -6.02 -5.65 -3.07
N ILE A 34 -5.41 -6.35 -2.12
CA ILE A 34 -3.97 -6.33 -1.88
C ILE A 34 -3.41 -7.73 -2.18
N THR A 35 -2.40 -7.79 -3.06
CA THR A 35 -1.66 -9.02 -3.34
C THR A 35 -0.36 -9.00 -2.54
N ASN A 36 -0.24 -9.86 -1.54
CA ASN A 36 0.97 -9.97 -0.72
C ASN A 36 2.07 -10.77 -1.44
N ARG A 37 3.32 -10.55 -1.04
CA ARG A 37 4.48 -11.34 -1.46
C ARG A 37 4.30 -12.81 -1.04
N ASN A 38 4.58 -13.75 -1.94
CA ASN A 38 4.47 -15.19 -1.71
C ASN A 38 5.78 -15.87 -1.25
N SER A 39 6.71 -15.11 -0.65
CA SER A 39 8.03 -15.58 -0.23
C SER A 39 8.40 -15.01 1.14
N ALA A 40 9.60 -15.31 1.65
CA ALA A 40 10.05 -14.90 2.97
C ALA A 40 9.80 -13.39 3.22
N GLY A 41 9.23 -13.03 4.36
CA GLY A 41 8.81 -11.67 4.65
C GLY A 41 7.33 -11.38 4.39
N ALA A 42 6.51 -12.40 4.05
CA ALA A 42 5.07 -12.23 3.84
C ALA A 42 4.34 -11.71 5.10
N GLU A 43 4.88 -11.99 6.29
CA GLU A 43 4.37 -11.52 7.58
C GLU A 43 4.53 -10.01 7.80
N ARG A 44 5.40 -9.34 7.02
CA ARG A 44 5.69 -7.90 7.17
C ARG A 44 4.47 -7.01 6.89
N ILE A 45 3.46 -7.54 6.19
CA ILE A 45 2.22 -6.82 5.91
C ILE A 45 1.25 -6.82 7.10
N ASN A 46 1.50 -7.62 8.13
CA ASN A 46 0.61 -7.70 9.29
C ASN A 46 0.44 -6.32 9.94
N ASN A 47 -0.79 -5.99 10.32
CA ASN A 47 -1.20 -4.69 10.87
C ASN A 47 -1.12 -3.50 9.89
N ALA A 48 -0.89 -3.73 8.60
CA ALA A 48 -0.99 -2.67 7.60
C ALA A 48 -2.41 -2.07 7.58
N MET A 49 -2.48 -0.75 7.48
CA MET A 49 -3.73 0.01 7.44
C MET A 49 -3.98 0.53 6.02
N ILE A 50 -5.24 0.46 5.58
CA ILE A 50 -5.67 1.05 4.32
C ILE A 50 -6.41 2.34 4.66
N LEU A 51 -5.87 3.48 4.25
CA LEU A 51 -6.48 4.79 4.47
C LEU A 51 -6.88 5.38 3.12
N ILE A 52 -8.14 5.79 2.99
CA ILE A 52 -8.70 6.35 1.74
C ILE A 52 -9.27 7.72 2.03
N GLY A 53 -8.81 8.72 1.30
CA GLY A 53 -9.38 10.05 1.36
C GLY A 53 -8.65 11.03 0.46
N ASN A 54 -8.91 12.31 0.67
CA ASN A 54 -8.40 13.42 -0.13
C ASN A 54 -7.51 14.39 0.67
N CYS A 55 -7.09 14.00 1.88
CA CYS A 55 -6.16 14.79 2.69
C CYS A 55 -4.71 14.50 2.25
N PRO A 56 -3.98 15.48 1.71
CA PRO A 56 -2.60 15.28 1.25
C PRO A 56 -1.57 15.35 2.38
N MET A 57 -1.94 15.84 3.56
CA MET A 57 -1.03 16.03 4.70
C MET A 57 -0.50 14.69 5.23
N ASN A 58 0.72 14.70 5.78
CA ASN A 58 1.36 13.52 6.39
C ASN A 58 1.32 12.28 5.47
N ASN A 59 1.65 12.46 4.18
CA ASN A 59 1.58 11.41 3.15
C ASN A 59 0.23 10.70 3.01
N GLY A 60 -0.86 11.30 3.49
CA GLY A 60 -2.19 10.70 3.50
C GLY A 60 -2.53 9.90 4.75
N ASN A 61 -1.63 9.82 5.74
CA ASN A 61 -1.87 9.12 7.01
C ASN A 61 -2.94 9.79 7.88
N ASN A 62 -3.33 11.01 7.55
CA ASN A 62 -4.42 11.72 8.21
C ASN A 62 -5.79 11.45 7.55
N ASN A 63 -5.86 10.60 6.52
CA ASN A 63 -7.16 10.15 6.00
C ASN A 63 -7.83 9.24 7.03
N PRO A 64 -9.16 9.35 7.19
CA PRO A 64 -9.88 8.51 8.13
C PRO A 64 -9.76 7.03 7.76
N MET A 65 -9.80 6.18 8.78
CA MET A 65 -10.01 4.73 8.64
C MET A 65 -11.42 4.41 8.15
#